data_AF-A0A378SK79-F1
#
_entry.id   AF-A0A378SK79-F1
#
_cell.length_a   1.000
_cell.length_b   1.000
_cell.length_c   1.000
_cell.angle_alpha   90.00
_cell.angle_beta   90.00
_cell.angle_gamma   90.00
#
_symmetry.space_group_name_H-M   'P 1'
#
loop_
_entity.id
_entity.type
_entity.pdbx_description
1 polymer ?
#
loop_
_entity_poly.entity_id
_entity_poly.type
_entity_poly.pdbx_seq_one_letter_code
_entity_poly.pdbx_strand_id
1 'polypeptide(L)'
;MFARRAASAGIAAVAAVGLAAPASASPEDAVFLDRLQKVGITSSNPYATIYDAYAVCRELDRGTSPTQVVGFVLGDNPDLDWEAAADYVVLANMTYCPPV
;
A
#
# COMPACT_ATOMS: atom_id res chain seq x y z
N MET A 1 14.74 1.70 67.58
CA MET A 1 13.67 0.68 67.70
C MET A 1 13.41 0.10 66.32
N PHE A 2 13.67 -1.19 66.15
CA PHE A 2 13.35 -1.92 64.93
C PHE A 2 11.85 -2.23 64.89
N ALA A 3 11.20 -2.00 63.76
CA ALA A 3 9.94 -2.65 63.42
C ALA A 3 9.97 -3.05 61.95
N ARG A 4 10.20 -4.35 61.73
CA ARG A 4 10.07 -5.03 60.43
C ARG A 4 8.60 -5.11 60.04
N ARG A 5 8.30 -4.93 58.75
CA ARG A 5 7.16 -5.59 58.10
C ARG A 5 7.62 -6.13 56.74
N ALA A 6 7.35 -7.42 56.54
CA ALA A 6 7.64 -8.19 55.34
C ALA A 6 6.39 -8.27 54.43
N ALA A 7 6.62 -8.72 53.20
CA ALA A 7 5.67 -9.04 52.12
C ALA A 7 5.12 -7.80 51.37
N SER A 8 5.08 -7.75 50.04
CA SER A 8 4.88 -8.83 49.06
C SER A 8 5.59 -8.50 47.74
N ALA A 9 6.25 -9.48 47.14
CA ALA A 9 6.74 -9.39 45.77
C ALA A 9 5.56 -9.46 44.79
N GLY A 10 5.24 -8.34 44.16
CA GLY A 10 4.32 -8.27 43.04
C GLY A 10 4.95 -7.37 41.99
N ILE A 11 5.82 -7.92 41.15
CA ILE A 11 6.30 -7.24 39.95
C ILE A 11 5.12 -7.28 38.97
N ALA A 12 4.30 -6.24 38.97
CA ALA A 12 3.36 -5.98 37.89
C ALA A 12 4.18 -5.61 36.66
N ALA A 13 4.49 -6.62 35.83
CA ALA A 13 4.99 -6.38 34.48
C ALA A 13 3.84 -5.78 33.66
N VAL A 14 3.78 -4.45 33.61
CA VAL A 14 2.94 -3.74 32.64
C VAL A 14 3.58 -3.97 31.28
N ALA A 15 3.12 -5.00 30.57
CA ALA A 15 3.39 -5.15 29.16
C ALA A 15 2.68 -4.00 28.44
N ALA A 16 3.39 -2.88 28.24
CA ALA A 16 2.97 -1.86 27.30
C ALA A 16 3.08 -2.49 25.89
N VAL A 17 2.02 -3.17 25.46
CA VAL A 17 1.83 -3.48 24.05
C VAL A 17 1.59 -2.13 23.40
N GLY A 18 2.64 -1.53 22.87
CA GLY A 18 2.51 -0.37 21.99
C GLY A 18 1.55 -0.79 20.88
N LEU A 19 0.37 -0.17 20.86
CA LEU A 19 -0.52 -0.25 19.72
C LEU A 19 0.27 0.30 18.54
N ALA A 20 0.85 -0.58 17.72
CA ALA A 20 1.26 -0.21 16.39
C ALA A 20 -0.01 0.33 15.73
N ALA A 21 -0.09 1.65 15.53
CA ALA A 21 -1.17 2.24 14.77
C ALA A 21 -1.22 1.45 13.45
N PRO A 22 -2.39 0.92 13.06
CA PRO A 22 -2.48 0.26 11.76
C PRO A 22 -1.93 1.25 10.74
N ALA A 23 -1.00 0.81 9.90
CA ALA A 23 -0.60 1.56 8.72
C ALA A 23 -1.85 1.68 7.86
N SER A 24 -2.64 2.73 8.12
CA SER A 24 -3.92 2.95 7.48
C SER A 24 -3.64 3.27 6.03
N ALA A 25 -3.92 2.29 5.15
CA ALA A 25 -4.05 2.54 3.73
C ALA A 25 -4.96 3.75 3.53
N SER A 26 -4.56 4.66 2.66
CA SER A 26 -5.33 5.88 2.46
C SER A 26 -6.68 5.54 1.77
N PRO A 27 -7.71 6.40 1.87
CA PRO A 27 -8.99 6.13 1.22
C PRO A 27 -8.86 5.87 -0.29
N GLU A 28 -7.92 6.53 -0.95
CA GLU A 28 -7.60 6.33 -2.37
C GLU A 28 -7.04 4.94 -2.68
N ASP A 29 -6.28 4.33 -1.77
CA ASP A 29 -5.77 2.97 -1.93
C ASP A 29 -6.91 1.95 -2.03
N ALA A 30 -7.91 2.09 -1.17
CA ALA A 30 -9.10 1.25 -1.21
C ALA A 30 -9.89 1.45 -2.51
N VAL A 31 -9.98 2.69 -3.00
CA VAL A 31 -10.65 3.00 -4.28
C VAL A 31 -9.91 2.41 -5.46
N PHE A 32 -8.57 2.48 -5.49
CA PHE A 32 -7.76 1.90 -6.55
C PHE A 32 -7.93 0.38 -6.61
N LEU A 33 -7.79 -0.31 -5.47
CA LEU A 33 -7.95 -1.77 -5.39
C LEU A 33 -9.36 -2.25 -5.76
N ASP A 34 -10.40 -1.47 -5.43
CA ASP A 34 -11.78 -1.75 -5.85
C ASP A 34 -11.96 -1.59 -7.36
N ARG A 35 -11.37 -0.55 -7.97
CA ARG A 35 -11.43 -0.33 -9.42
C ARG A 35 -10.70 -1.43 -10.20
N LEU A 36 -9.54 -1.89 -9.73
CA LEU A 36 -8.83 -3.02 -10.33
C LEU A 36 -9.70 -4.29 -10.34
N GLN A 37 -10.34 -4.61 -9.22
CA GLN A 37 -11.25 -5.77 -9.14
C GLN A 37 -12.42 -5.66 -10.12
N LYS A 38 -12.98 -4.46 -10.34
CA LYS A 38 -14.08 -4.24 -11.29
C LYS A 38 -13.69 -4.47 -12.74
N VAL A 39 -12.42 -4.35 -13.09
CA VAL A 39 -11.88 -4.65 -14.43
C VAL A 39 -11.23 -6.04 -14.51
N GLY A 40 -11.37 -6.87 -13.46
CA GLY A 40 -10.84 -8.24 -13.45
C GLY A 40 -9.36 -8.35 -13.08
N ILE A 41 -8.71 -7.26 -12.65
CA ILE A 41 -7.33 -7.28 -12.17
C ILE A 41 -7.35 -7.58 -10.66
N THR A 42 -6.82 -8.75 -10.28
CA THR A 42 -6.69 -9.13 -8.87
C THR A 42 -5.26 -8.99 -8.40
N SER A 43 -5.06 -8.35 -7.25
CA SER A 43 -3.75 -8.20 -6.62
C SER A 43 -3.53 -9.27 -5.54
N SER A 44 -2.47 -10.07 -5.67
CA SER A 44 -2.00 -10.97 -4.62
C SER A 44 -1.23 -10.23 -3.51
N ASN A 45 -0.68 -9.05 -3.82
CA ASN A 45 0.05 -8.20 -2.89
C ASN A 45 -0.41 -6.73 -3.02
N PRO A 46 -1.45 -6.32 -2.27
CA PRO A 46 -2.02 -4.98 -2.41
C PRO A 46 -1.03 -3.86 -2.14
N TYR A 47 -0.05 -4.07 -1.24
CA TYR A 47 0.97 -3.07 -0.95
C TYR A 47 1.90 -2.81 -2.14
N ALA A 48 2.38 -3.87 -2.81
CA ALA A 48 3.21 -3.73 -4.01
C ALA A 48 2.39 -3.11 -5.16
N THR A 49 1.16 -3.59 -5.34
CA THR A 49 0.23 -3.05 -6.33
C THR A 49 -0.05 -1.55 -6.12
N ILE A 50 -0.19 -1.07 -4.89
CA ILE A 50 -0.36 0.37 -4.64
C ILE A 50 0.94 1.13 -4.90
N TYR A 51 2.08 0.58 -4.46
CA TYR A 51 3.39 1.22 -4.65
C TYR A 51 3.71 1.48 -6.13
N ASP A 52 3.46 0.50 -6.99
CA ASP A 52 3.65 0.60 -8.43
C ASP A 52 2.67 1.61 -9.06
N ALA A 53 1.46 1.73 -8.54
CA ALA A 53 0.46 2.68 -9.01
C ALA A 53 0.87 4.13 -8.73
N TYR A 54 1.48 4.40 -7.57
CA TYR A 54 2.10 5.69 -7.32
C TYR A 54 3.30 5.95 -8.25
N ALA A 55 4.02 4.91 -8.69
CA ALA A 55 5.10 5.06 -9.67
C ALA A 55 4.60 5.49 -11.04
N VAL A 56 3.43 5.01 -11.48
CA VAL A 56 2.77 5.45 -12.72
C VAL A 56 2.67 6.98 -12.77
N CYS A 57 2.15 7.62 -11.71
CA CYS A 57 2.01 9.07 -11.67
C CYS A 57 3.34 9.82 -11.71
N ARG A 58 4.38 9.30 -11.05
CA ARG A 58 5.73 9.89 -11.12
C ARG A 58 6.33 9.80 -12.51
N GLU A 59 6.12 8.70 -13.22
CA GLU A 59 6.65 8.52 -14.57
C GLU A 59 5.93 9.41 -15.57
N LEU A 60 4.59 9.51 -15.48
CA LEU A 60 3.83 10.42 -16.32
C LEU A 60 4.22 11.89 -16.08
N ASP A 61 4.42 12.30 -14.83
CA ASP A 61 4.88 13.66 -14.47
C ASP A 61 6.28 13.98 -15.02
N ARG A 62 7.16 12.97 -15.13
CA ARG A 62 8.49 13.08 -15.76
C ARG A 62 8.44 13.13 -17.29
N GLY A 63 7.26 13.00 -17.89
CA GLY A 63 7.07 12.98 -19.34
C GLY A 63 7.32 11.62 -19.99
N THR A 64 7.41 10.53 -19.20
CA THR A 64 7.44 9.16 -19.74
C THR A 64 6.14 8.90 -20.50
N SER A 65 6.23 8.36 -21.72
CA SER A 65 5.04 8.12 -22.53
C SER A 65 4.12 7.07 -21.90
N PRO A 66 2.78 7.18 -22.00
CA PRO A 66 1.87 6.21 -21.40
C PRO A 66 2.14 4.77 -21.83
N THR A 67 2.42 4.53 -23.12
CA THR A 67 2.78 3.21 -23.65
C THR A 67 4.03 2.63 -22.98
N GLN A 68 5.02 3.47 -22.68
CA GLN A 68 6.22 3.02 -21.97
C GLN A 68 5.92 2.69 -20.51
N VAL A 69 5.08 3.48 -19.85
CA VAL A 69 4.63 3.19 -18.46
C VAL A 69 3.84 1.88 -18.40
N VAL A 70 3.00 1.59 -19.40
CA VAL A 70 2.33 0.27 -19.52
C VAL A 70 3.36 -0.85 -19.63
N GLY A 71 4.43 -0.65 -20.40
CA GLY A 71 5.52 -1.62 -20.49
C GLY A 71 6.24 -1.86 -19.16
N PHE A 72 6.42 -0.83 -18.33
CA PHE A 72 6.98 -0.98 -16.99
C PHE A 72 6.04 -1.77 -16.07
N VAL A 73 4.76 -1.40 -16.03
CA VAL A 73 3.75 -2.11 -15.22
C VAL A 73 3.67 -3.58 -15.62
N LEU A 74 3.64 -3.89 -16.92
CA LEU A 74 3.62 -5.26 -17.42
C LEU A 74 4.89 -6.04 -17.03
N GLY A 75 6.06 -5.38 -17.09
CA GLY A 75 7.33 -6.00 -16.69
C GLY A 75 7.38 -6.40 -15.21
N ASP A 76 6.79 -5.57 -14.35
CA ASP A 76 6.71 -5.80 -12.90
C ASP A 76 5.55 -6.72 -12.50
N ASN A 77 4.55 -6.88 -13.38
CA ASN A 77 3.34 -7.67 -13.15
C ASN A 77 3.11 -8.66 -14.32
N PRO A 78 3.91 -9.74 -14.43
CA PRO A 78 3.91 -10.64 -15.60
C PRO A 78 2.64 -11.48 -15.76
N ASP A 79 1.76 -11.49 -14.74
CA ASP A 79 0.45 -12.16 -14.80
C ASP A 79 -0.59 -11.30 -15.55
N LEU A 80 -0.31 -10.02 -15.79
CA LEU A 80 -1.14 -9.16 -16.63
C LEU A 80 -0.87 -9.41 -18.11
N ASP A 81 -1.87 -9.18 -18.95
CA ASP A 81 -1.62 -8.91 -20.36
C ASP A 81 -1.46 -7.39 -20.59
N TRP A 82 -1.20 -7.01 -21.84
CA TRP A 82 -0.99 -5.59 -22.19
C TRP A 82 -2.23 -4.72 -21.94
N GLU A 83 -3.42 -5.27 -22.13
CA GLU A 83 -4.69 -4.55 -21.94
C GLU A 83 -4.94 -4.31 -20.45
N ALA A 84 -4.76 -5.33 -19.62
CA ALA A 84 -4.85 -5.22 -18.17
C ALA A 84 -3.78 -4.28 -17.60
N ALA A 85 -2.55 -4.29 -18.13
CA ALA A 85 -1.52 -3.33 -17.74
C ALA A 85 -1.88 -1.89 -18.15
N ALA A 86 -2.55 -1.70 -19.30
CA ALA A 86 -3.06 -0.39 -19.71
C ALA A 86 -4.18 0.10 -18.80
N ASP A 87 -5.14 -0.75 -18.46
CA ASP A 87 -6.21 -0.44 -17.51
C ASP A 87 -5.65 -0.08 -16.13
N TYR A 88 -4.66 -0.83 -15.66
CA TYR A 88 -3.93 -0.52 -14.43
C TYR A 88 -3.36 0.91 -14.47
N VAL A 89 -2.66 1.28 -15.55
CA VAL A 89 -2.05 2.62 -15.70
C VAL A 89 -3.12 3.71 -15.73
N VAL A 90 -4.22 3.50 -16.44
CA VAL A 90 -5.34 4.45 -16.50
C VAL A 90 -5.95 4.64 -15.11
N LEU A 91 -6.21 3.56 -14.38
CA LEU A 91 -6.80 3.60 -13.05
C LEU A 91 -5.87 4.22 -12.00
N ALA A 92 -4.56 3.95 -12.09
CA ALA A 92 -3.55 4.59 -11.27
C ALA A 92 -3.51 6.10 -11.54
N ASN A 93 -3.50 6.50 -12.81
CA ASN A 93 -3.51 7.91 -13.21
C ASN A 93 -4.76 8.64 -12.72
N MET A 94 -5.94 8.01 -12.80
CA MET A 94 -7.19 8.60 -12.30
C MET A 94 -7.23 8.73 -10.78
N THR A 95 -6.46 7.91 -10.05
CA THR A 95 -6.51 7.86 -8.58
C THR A 95 -5.43 8.74 -7.95
N TYR A 96 -4.22 8.75 -8.50
CA TYR A 96 -3.03 9.27 -7.83
C TYR A 96 -2.38 10.49 -8.52
N CYS A 97 -2.90 10.97 -9.65
CA CYS A 97 -2.29 12.07 -10.41
C CYS A 97 -3.10 13.39 -10.30
N PRO A 98 -2.45 14.57 -10.13
CA PRO A 98 -1.01 14.77 -10.00
C PRO A 98 -0.47 14.14 -8.70
N PRO A 99 0.82 13.75 -8.67
CA PRO A 99 1.39 13.07 -7.51
C PRO A 99 1.22 13.94 -6.25
N VAL A 100 0.76 13.30 -5.17
CA VAL A 100 0.54 13.91 -3.84
C VAL A 100 1.81 14.01 -3.01
#